data_AF-A0A6P0ZVM4-F1
#
_entry.id   AF-A0A6P0ZVM4-F1
#
_cell.length_a   1.000
_cell.length_b   1.000
_cell.length_c   1.000
_cell.angle_alpha   90.00
_cell.angle_beta   90.00
_cell.angle_gamma   90.00
#
_symmetry.space_group_name_H-M   'P 1'
#
loop_
_entity.id
_entity.type
_entity.pdbx_description
1 polymer ?
#
loop_
_entity_poly.entity_id
_entity_poly.type
_entity_poly.pdbx_seq_one_letter_code
_entity_poly.pdbx_strand_id
1 'polypeptide(L)'
;MRHPIQITNHPIRFLLYLEWILLIITALVELLKLPFPPLPRSPLLNLVCLGVFGLMGLRLPTNQPIYKILYTAAEIGVILLASMVGHIRLLQLMLIILVVRNCFIFEFQGRLVMTGFAVILFLMRQMVRFQHHAMRHRPRFRPPPVFREPPTGLIPERLLFILLSSVLIFVLVLIVLQLLVDTVLSERKSRQDLAQANAQLRDYALRIEDIATLQERNRIAREIHDSLGQLKNVLRSH
;
A
#
# COMPACT_ATOMS: atom_id res chain seq x y z
N MET A 1 30.35 16.44 16.40
CA MET A 1 28.88 16.33 16.16
C MET A 1 28.66 15.91 14.71
N ARG A 2 28.40 14.62 14.45
CA ARG A 2 28.02 14.14 13.11
C ARG A 2 26.58 13.65 13.19
N HIS A 3 25.66 14.37 12.56
CA HIS A 3 24.29 13.93 12.38
C HIS A 3 24.28 12.71 11.45
N PRO A 4 23.82 11.52 11.88
CA PRO A 4 23.54 10.46 10.93
C PRO A 4 22.34 10.88 10.10
N ILE A 5 22.48 10.75 8.78
CA ILE A 5 21.51 11.11 7.77
C ILE A 5 20.18 10.41 8.10
N GLN A 6 19.24 11.16 8.67
CA GLN A 6 17.87 10.70 8.86
C GLN A 6 17.19 10.72 7.49
N ILE A 7 17.32 9.62 6.74
CA ILE A 7 16.47 9.38 5.57
C ILE A 7 15.08 9.02 6.11
N THR A 8 14.32 10.04 6.49
CA THR A 8 12.89 9.93 6.80
C THR A 8 12.11 9.81 5.49
N ASN A 9 12.35 8.75 4.72
CA ASN A 9 11.45 8.39 3.64
C ASN A 9 10.18 7.83 4.28
N HIS A 10 9.08 8.57 4.18
CA HIS A 10 7.76 8.14 4.63
C HIS A 10 7.17 7.17 3.60
N PRO A 11 7.06 5.86 3.88
CA PRO A 11 6.48 4.92 2.94
C PRO A 11 5.00 5.20 2.71
N ILE A 12 4.32 5.82 3.69
CA ILE A 12 2.96 6.34 3.54
C ILE A 12 2.90 7.38 2.42
N ARG A 13 3.92 8.25 2.32
CA ARG A 13 4.00 9.25 1.24
C ARG A 13 4.29 8.58 -0.10
N PHE A 14 5.19 7.60 -0.15
CA PHE A 14 5.47 6.82 -1.36
C PHE A 14 4.20 6.16 -1.91
N LEU A 15 3.42 5.53 -1.05
CA LEU A 15 2.22 4.82 -1.42
C LEU A 15 1.07 5.77 -1.78
N LEU A 16 1.00 6.94 -1.14
CA LEU A 16 0.15 8.05 -1.56
C LEU A 16 0.54 8.57 -2.95
N TYR A 17 1.84 8.75 -3.23
CA TYR A 17 2.28 9.14 -4.58
C TYR A 17 1.90 8.10 -5.63
N LEU A 18 2.04 6.81 -5.32
CA LEU A 18 1.63 5.73 -6.20
C LEU A 18 0.13 5.78 -6.51
N GLU A 19 -0.70 6.08 -5.50
CA GLU A 19 -2.13 6.29 -5.68
C GLU A 19 -2.45 7.46 -6.61
N TRP A 20 -1.84 8.63 -6.39
CA TRP A 20 -2.05 9.81 -7.24
C TRP A 20 -1.56 9.59 -8.67
N ILE A 21 -0.41 8.94 -8.85
CA ILE A 21 0.10 8.55 -10.16
C ILE A 21 -0.92 7.64 -10.86
N LEU A 22 -1.45 6.64 -10.16
CA LEU A 22 -2.42 5.71 -10.74
C LEU A 22 -3.75 6.40 -11.10
N LEU A 23 -4.20 7.35 -10.28
CA LEU A 23 -5.38 8.19 -10.58
C LEU A 23 -5.15 9.08 -11.79
N ILE A 24 -3.99 9.74 -11.90
CA ILE A 24 -3.63 10.58 -13.04
C ILE A 24 -3.57 9.74 -14.31
N ILE A 25 -2.96 8.56 -14.26
CA ILE A 25 -2.92 7.62 -15.41
C ILE A 25 -4.35 7.24 -15.82
N THR A 26 -5.21 6.93 -14.84
CA THR A 26 -6.61 6.56 -15.11
C THR A 26 -7.39 7.72 -15.74
N ALA A 27 -7.22 8.94 -15.23
CA ALA A 27 -7.80 10.16 -15.78
C ALA A 27 -7.30 10.43 -17.21
N LEU A 28 -5.99 10.28 -17.44
CA LEU A 28 -5.36 10.51 -18.73
C LEU A 28 -5.85 9.52 -19.78
N VAL A 29 -5.99 8.24 -19.43
CA VAL A 29 -6.49 7.21 -20.36
C VAL A 29 -7.98 7.38 -20.65
N GLU A 30 -8.76 7.90 -19.70
CA GLU A 30 -10.18 8.23 -19.94
C GLU A 30 -10.31 9.47 -20.85
N LEU A 31 -9.39 10.45 -20.73
CA LEU A 31 -9.33 11.64 -21.56
C LEU A 31 -8.83 11.35 -22.98
N LEU A 32 -7.82 10.47 -23.12
CA LEU A 32 -7.37 9.96 -24.41
C LEU A 32 -8.47 9.04 -24.97
N LYS A 33 -9.29 9.57 -25.88
CA LYS A 33 -10.22 8.78 -26.70
C LYS A 33 -9.44 7.84 -27.63
N LEU A 34 -8.83 6.80 -27.08
CA LEU A 34 -8.15 5.77 -27.85
C LEU A 34 -9.16 5.14 -28.84
N PRO A 35 -8.78 4.94 -30.11
CA PRO A 35 -9.66 4.59 -31.24
C PRO A 35 -10.10 3.12 -31.20
N PHE A 36 -10.69 2.71 -30.08
CA PHE A 36 -11.32 1.40 -29.89
C PHE A 36 -12.84 1.57 -29.87
N PRO A 37 -13.60 0.58 -30.36
CA PRO A 37 -14.97 0.74 -30.85
C PRO A 37 -15.90 1.50 -29.90
N PRO A 38 -16.85 2.28 -30.46
CA PRO A 38 -17.74 3.15 -29.70
C PRO A 38 -18.74 2.31 -28.91
N LEU A 39 -18.40 1.99 -27.66
CA LEU A 39 -19.44 1.75 -26.67
C LEU A 39 -20.08 3.10 -26.33
N PRO A 40 -21.40 3.16 -26.09
CA PRO A 40 -22.05 4.35 -25.56
C PRO A 40 -21.42 4.65 -24.19
N ARG A 41 -20.52 5.64 -24.17
CA ARG A 41 -19.74 6.01 -23.00
C ARG A 41 -20.12 7.42 -22.61
N SER A 42 -20.37 7.62 -21.32
CA SER A 42 -20.48 8.94 -20.69
C SER A 42 -19.14 9.27 -20.00
N PRO A 43 -18.13 9.79 -20.73
CA PRO A 43 -16.81 10.07 -20.16
C PRO A 43 -16.86 11.08 -19.01
N LEU A 44 -17.85 11.98 -19.02
CA LEU A 44 -18.08 12.95 -17.95
C LEU A 44 -18.41 12.25 -16.62
N LEU A 45 -19.29 11.25 -16.63
CA LEU A 45 -19.65 10.52 -15.41
C LEU A 45 -18.46 9.72 -14.86
N ASN A 46 -17.61 9.18 -15.74
CA ASN A 46 -16.39 8.49 -15.35
C ASN A 46 -15.39 9.43 -14.68
N LEU A 47 -15.21 10.63 -15.22
CA LEU A 47 -14.39 11.69 -14.64
C LEU A 47 -14.93 12.15 -13.27
N VAL A 48 -16.25 12.28 -13.13
CA VAL A 48 -16.88 12.63 -11.86
C VAL A 48 -16.68 11.52 -10.82
N CYS A 49 -16.92 10.26 -11.17
CA CYS A 49 -16.66 9.13 -10.28
C CYS A 49 -15.18 9.05 -9.85
N LEU A 50 -14.26 9.27 -10.79
CA LEU A 50 -12.83 9.29 -10.52
C LEU A 50 -12.44 10.45 -9.59
N GLY A 51 -13.00 11.63 -9.83
CA GLY A 51 -12.80 12.82 -8.99
C GLY A 51 -13.32 12.62 -7.57
N VAL A 52 -14.53 12.07 -7.41
CA VAL A 52 -15.10 11.72 -6.10
C VAL A 52 -14.25 10.67 -5.40
N PHE A 53 -13.80 9.63 -6.11
CA PHE A 53 -12.94 8.59 -5.56
C PHE A 53 -11.57 9.13 -5.13
N GLY A 54 -10.97 10.03 -5.90
CA GLY A 54 -9.73 10.72 -5.55
C GLY A 54 -9.90 11.65 -4.35
N LEU A 55 -10.98 12.43 -4.32
CA LEU A 55 -11.27 13.39 -3.24
C LEU A 55 -11.55 12.68 -1.91
N MET A 56 -12.20 11.53 -1.96
CA MET A 56 -12.42 10.67 -0.81
C MET A 56 -11.10 10.14 -0.21
N GLY A 57 -10.09 9.86 -1.04
CA GLY A 57 -8.76 9.38 -0.61
C GLY A 57 -7.89 10.38 0.13
N LEU A 58 -8.21 11.67 0.06
CA LEU A 58 -7.44 12.73 0.74
C LEU A 58 -7.60 12.70 2.27
N ARG A 59 -8.66 12.07 2.80
CA ARG A 59 -9.01 12.16 4.22
C ARG A 59 -9.25 10.79 4.82
N LEU A 60 -8.18 10.14 5.30
CA LEU A 60 -8.29 8.86 6.00
C LEU A 60 -8.99 9.05 7.36
N PRO A 61 -10.11 8.35 7.66
CA PRO A 61 -10.80 8.44 8.94
C PRO A 61 -10.05 7.65 10.03
N THR A 62 -9.45 8.35 10.99
CA THR A 62 -8.59 7.72 12.02
C THR A 62 -9.29 7.50 13.38
N ASN A 63 -10.48 8.06 13.61
CA ASN A 63 -11.03 8.15 14.99
C ASN A 63 -11.94 7.00 15.46
N GLN A 64 -12.81 6.40 14.63
CA GLN A 64 -13.73 5.33 15.09
C GLN A 64 -13.97 4.24 14.02
N PRO A 65 -14.20 2.97 14.42
CA PRO A 65 -14.41 1.85 13.49
C PRO A 65 -15.66 2.01 12.62
N ILE A 66 -16.71 2.67 13.13
CA ILE A 66 -17.95 2.95 12.38
C ILE A 66 -17.66 3.80 11.14
N TYR A 67 -16.84 4.86 11.28
CA TYR A 67 -16.45 5.70 10.15
C TYR A 67 -15.58 4.95 9.14
N LYS A 68 -14.75 3.99 9.58
CA LYS A 68 -13.97 3.13 8.67
C LYS A 68 -14.89 2.28 7.79
N ILE A 69 -15.90 1.65 8.39
CA ILE A 69 -16.87 0.82 7.66
C ILE A 69 -17.69 1.68 6.70
N LEU A 70 -18.24 2.80 7.17
CA LEU A 70 -19.02 3.73 6.33
C LEU A 70 -18.21 4.24 5.14
N TYR A 71 -16.94 4.58 5.38
CA TYR A 71 -16.01 5.02 4.33
C TYR A 71 -15.78 3.90 3.30
N THR A 72 -15.50 2.67 3.73
CA THR A 72 -15.35 1.55 2.77
C THR A 72 -16.63 1.22 2.01
N ALA A 73 -17.80 1.31 2.66
CA ALA A 73 -19.08 1.10 2.01
C ALA A 73 -19.35 2.18 0.94
N ALA A 74 -19.00 3.44 1.21
CA ALA A 74 -19.09 4.51 0.24
C ALA A 74 -18.09 4.35 -0.92
N GLU A 75 -16.84 3.93 -0.67
CA GLU A 75 -15.88 3.63 -1.75
C GLU A 75 -16.38 2.48 -2.64
N ILE A 76 -16.89 1.41 -2.04
CA ILE A 76 -17.50 0.29 -2.77
C ILE A 76 -18.71 0.77 -3.58
N GLY A 77 -19.56 1.63 -3.00
CA GLY A 77 -20.70 2.23 -3.68
C GLY A 77 -20.31 3.03 -4.93
N VAL A 78 -19.26 3.84 -4.83
CA VAL A 78 -18.71 4.60 -5.97
C VAL A 78 -18.19 3.65 -7.06
N ILE A 79 -17.46 2.59 -6.68
CA ILE A 79 -16.97 1.58 -7.63
C ILE A 79 -18.11 0.82 -8.29
N LEU A 80 -19.17 0.52 -7.55
CA LEU A 80 -20.33 -0.22 -8.06
C LEU A 80 -21.15 0.63 -9.03
N LEU A 81 -21.36 1.91 -8.71
CA LEU A 81 -21.96 2.91 -9.62
C LEU A 81 -21.12 3.08 -10.89
N ALA A 82 -19.80 3.20 -10.75
CA ALA A 82 -18.85 3.26 -11.85
C ALA A 82 -18.87 1.99 -12.74
N SER A 83 -19.11 0.81 -12.13
CA SER A 83 -19.21 -0.45 -12.86
C SER A 83 -20.51 -0.56 -13.67
N MET A 84 -21.64 -0.16 -13.08
CA MET A 84 -22.97 -0.24 -13.70
C MET A 84 -23.16 0.79 -14.82
N VAL A 85 -22.78 2.04 -14.59
CA VAL A 85 -23.09 3.16 -15.49
C VAL A 85 -21.92 3.48 -16.42
N GLY A 86 -20.70 3.45 -15.90
CA GLY A 86 -19.55 4.09 -16.56
C GLY A 86 -18.85 3.29 -17.66
N HIS A 87 -19.01 1.96 -17.68
CA HIS A 87 -18.21 1.07 -18.55
C HIS A 87 -16.70 1.44 -18.56
N ILE A 88 -16.17 1.84 -17.39
CA ILE A 88 -14.80 2.35 -17.23
C ILE A 88 -13.81 1.31 -17.72
N ARG A 89 -12.87 1.69 -18.60
CA ARG A 89 -11.87 0.76 -19.16
C ARG A 89 -10.92 0.21 -18.08
N LEU A 90 -10.57 1.05 -17.10
CA LEU A 90 -9.53 0.81 -16.10
C LEU A 90 -10.06 0.59 -14.68
N LEU A 91 -11.22 -0.06 -14.53
CA LEU A 91 -11.71 -0.45 -13.20
C LEU A 91 -10.67 -1.29 -12.42
N GLN A 92 -9.78 -1.99 -13.12
CA GLN A 92 -8.65 -2.71 -12.52
C GLN A 92 -7.73 -1.79 -11.69
N LEU A 93 -7.47 -0.56 -12.16
CA LEU A 93 -6.64 0.39 -11.43
C LEU A 93 -7.37 0.95 -10.21
N MET A 94 -8.67 1.23 -10.32
CA MET A 94 -9.51 1.64 -9.19
C MET A 94 -9.55 0.58 -8.09
N LEU A 95 -9.65 -0.71 -8.46
CA LEU A 95 -9.60 -1.83 -7.52
C LEU A 95 -8.23 -1.96 -6.83
N ILE A 96 -7.13 -1.71 -7.55
CA ILE A 96 -5.80 -1.67 -6.95
C ILE A 96 -5.72 -0.56 -5.90
N ILE A 97 -6.18 0.66 -6.21
CA ILE A 97 -6.20 1.78 -5.26
C ILE A 97 -7.06 1.45 -4.04
N LEU A 98 -8.24 0.85 -4.24
CA LEU A 98 -9.12 0.40 -3.16
C LEU A 98 -8.38 -0.55 -2.20
N VAL A 99 -7.68 -1.56 -2.74
CA VAL A 99 -6.92 -2.52 -1.91
C VAL A 99 -5.78 -1.81 -1.18
N VAL A 100 -5.04 -0.95 -1.88
CA VAL A 100 -3.94 -0.16 -1.31
C VAL A 100 -4.45 0.71 -0.14
N ARG A 101 -5.58 1.40 -0.28
CA ARG A 101 -6.19 2.20 0.81
C ARG A 101 -6.68 1.34 1.97
N ASN A 102 -7.36 0.24 1.67
CA ASN A 102 -7.90 -0.66 2.69
C ASN A 102 -6.81 -1.39 3.49
N CYS A 103 -5.62 -1.57 2.92
CA CYS A 103 -4.44 -2.06 3.65
C CYS A 103 -4.01 -1.15 4.81
N PHE A 104 -4.27 0.17 4.73
CA PHE A 104 -3.89 1.12 5.78
C PHE A 104 -4.96 1.27 6.87
N ILE A 105 -6.23 0.98 6.55
CA ILE A 105 -7.36 1.23 7.43
C ILE A 105 -7.63 0.02 8.36
N PHE A 106 -7.40 -1.19 7.85
CA PHE A 106 -7.73 -2.45 8.51
C PHE A 106 -6.50 -3.30 8.84
N GLU A 107 -6.58 -4.03 9.95
CA GLU A 107 -5.61 -5.07 10.29
C GLU A 107 -5.69 -6.26 9.32
N PHE A 108 -4.78 -7.22 9.47
CA PHE A 108 -4.58 -8.37 8.58
C PHE A 108 -5.88 -9.07 8.14
N GLN A 109 -6.84 -9.27 9.07
CA GLN A 109 -8.11 -9.92 8.76
C GLN A 109 -9.01 -9.10 7.82
N GLY A 110 -9.16 -7.79 8.08
CA GLY A 110 -9.96 -6.91 7.21
C GLY A 110 -9.32 -6.71 5.84
N ARG A 111 -7.98 -6.73 5.78
CA ARG A 111 -7.23 -6.65 4.53
C ARG A 111 -7.47 -7.83 3.60
N LEU A 112 -7.54 -9.05 4.16
CA LEU A 112 -7.88 -10.25 3.38
C LEU A 112 -9.31 -10.20 2.85
N VAL A 113 -10.28 -9.78 3.68
CA VAL A 113 -11.68 -9.63 3.26
C VAL A 113 -11.81 -8.62 2.11
N MET A 114 -11.17 -7.45 2.23
CA MET A 114 -11.22 -6.42 1.19
C MET A 114 -10.52 -6.85 -0.10
N THR A 115 -9.40 -7.57 0.01
CA THR A 115 -8.69 -8.13 -1.16
C THR A 115 -9.54 -9.20 -1.84
N GLY A 116 -10.17 -10.10 -1.08
CA GLY A 116 -11.10 -11.09 -1.59
C GLY A 116 -12.28 -10.44 -2.29
N PHE A 117 -12.87 -9.40 -1.70
CA PHE A 117 -13.95 -8.63 -2.31
C PHE A 117 -13.52 -7.96 -3.63
N ALA A 118 -12.33 -7.35 -3.68
CA ALA A 118 -11.79 -6.76 -4.90
C ALA A 118 -11.58 -7.81 -6.01
N VAL A 119 -11.10 -9.01 -5.65
CA VAL A 119 -10.95 -10.14 -6.59
C VAL A 119 -12.32 -10.61 -7.08
N ILE A 120 -13.32 -10.74 -6.20
CA ILE A 120 -14.69 -11.12 -6.58
C ILE A 120 -15.29 -10.11 -7.56
N LEU A 121 -15.17 -8.80 -7.27
CA LEU A 121 -15.64 -7.74 -8.18
C LEU A 121 -14.93 -7.79 -9.54
N PHE A 122 -13.62 -8.05 -9.54
CA PHE A 122 -12.84 -8.21 -10.77
C PHE A 122 -13.32 -9.40 -11.60
N LEU A 123 -13.49 -10.57 -10.96
CA LEU A 123 -13.98 -11.79 -11.59
C LEU A 123 -15.41 -11.62 -12.12
N MET A 124 -16.30 -11.03 -11.33
CA MET A 124 -17.67 -10.73 -11.74
C MET A 124 -17.69 -9.86 -13.00
N ARG A 125 -16.83 -8.84 -13.07
CA ARG A 125 -16.74 -7.97 -14.25
C ARG A 125 -16.17 -8.67 -15.48
N GLN A 126 -15.16 -9.51 -15.29
CA GLN A 126 -14.60 -10.35 -16.36
C GLN A 126 -15.64 -11.34 -16.89
N MET A 127 -16.46 -11.92 -16.01
CA MET A 127 -17.55 -12.84 -16.38
C MET A 127 -18.62 -12.13 -17.21
N VAL A 128 -19.05 -10.93 -16.80
CA VAL A 128 -20.00 -10.11 -17.58
C VAL A 128 -19.41 -9.74 -18.94
N ARG A 129 -18.12 -9.37 -19.02
CA ARG A 129 -17.42 -9.11 -20.28
C ARG A 129 -17.39 -10.36 -21.16
N PHE A 130 -17.01 -11.50 -20.61
CA PHE A 130 -16.92 -12.76 -21.34
C PHE A 130 -18.28 -13.15 -21.90
N GLN A 131 -19.35 -13.07 -21.09
CA GLN A 131 -20.71 -13.33 -21.54
C GLN A 131 -21.14 -12.39 -22.67
N HIS A 132 -20.84 -11.10 -22.57
CA HIS A 132 -21.14 -10.14 -23.63
C HIS A 132 -20.40 -10.46 -24.93
N HIS A 133 -19.10 -10.76 -24.86
CA HIS A 133 -18.30 -11.09 -26.05
C HIS A 133 -18.65 -12.47 -26.63
N ALA A 134 -18.90 -13.48 -25.79
CA ALA A 134 -19.30 -14.82 -26.21
C ALA A 134 -20.70 -14.84 -26.83
N MET A 135 -21.66 -14.07 -26.30
CA MET A 135 -23.00 -13.94 -26.90
C MET A 135 -23.00 -13.16 -28.22
N ARG A 136 -22.07 -12.21 -28.40
CA ARG A 136 -21.91 -11.48 -29.67
C ARG A 136 -21.38 -12.36 -30.80
N HIS A 137 -20.76 -13.50 -30.48
CA HIS A 137 -20.21 -14.46 -31.44
C HIS A 137 -21.12 -15.66 -31.74
N ARG A 138 -22.39 -15.69 -31.28
CA ARG A 138 -23.35 -16.65 -31.87
C ARG A 138 -23.83 -16.09 -33.20
N PRO A 139 -23.38 -16.61 -34.37
CA PRO A 139 -23.86 -16.12 -35.64
C PRO A 139 -25.34 -16.54 -35.76
N ARG A 140 -26.25 -15.57 -35.82
CA ARG A 140 -27.67 -15.82 -36.12
C ARG A 140 -27.88 -16.25 -37.59
N PHE A 141 -26.84 -16.14 -38.42
CA PHE A 141 -26.86 -16.53 -39.83
C PHE A 141 -25.90 -17.70 -40.08
N ARG A 142 -26.45 -18.84 -40.50
CA ARG A 142 -25.72 -19.87 -41.26
C ARG A 142 -25.51 -19.31 -42.68
N PRO A 143 -24.29 -18.96 -43.13
CA PRO A 143 -24.07 -18.69 -44.54
C PRO A 143 -24.22 -19.99 -45.37
N PRO A 144 -24.67 -19.90 -46.63
CA PRO A 144 -24.78 -21.05 -47.53
C PRO A 144 -23.39 -21.65 -47.87
N PRO A 145 -23.33 -22.96 -48.21
CA PRO A 145 -22.09 -23.72 -48.31
C PRO A 145 -21.40 -23.48 -49.66
N VAL A 146 -20.76 -22.33 -49.88
CA VAL A 146 -19.92 -22.12 -51.09
C VAL A 146 -18.57 -21.48 -50.78
N PHE A 147 -18.44 -20.70 -49.70
CA PHE A 147 -17.14 -20.18 -49.24
C PHE A 147 -16.81 -20.71 -47.85
N ARG A 148 -16.33 -21.96 -47.79
CA ARG A 148 -15.79 -22.55 -46.56
C ARG A 148 -14.30 -22.22 -46.47
N GLU A 149 -13.98 -21.00 -46.07
CA GLU A 149 -12.67 -20.78 -45.45
C GLU A 149 -12.59 -21.63 -44.17
N PRO A 150 -11.44 -22.25 -43.86
CA PRO A 150 -11.30 -23.07 -42.67
C PRO A 150 -11.67 -22.21 -41.44
N PRO A 151 -12.58 -22.69 -40.57
CA PRO A 151 -12.91 -21.96 -39.37
C PRO A 151 -11.63 -21.89 -38.55
N THR A 152 -11.06 -20.69 -38.41
CA THR A 152 -9.96 -20.45 -37.50
C THR A 152 -10.51 -20.64 -36.08
N GLY A 153 -10.57 -21.88 -35.61
CA GLY A 153 -11.03 -22.27 -34.28
C GLY A 153 -10.15 -21.76 -33.14
N LEU A 154 -9.21 -20.85 -33.41
CA LEU A 154 -8.31 -20.24 -32.44
C LEU A 154 -8.90 -19.04 -31.68
N ILE A 155 -10.05 -18.50 -32.09
CA ILE A 155 -10.63 -17.30 -31.45
C ILE A 155 -11.11 -17.55 -30.00
N PRO A 156 -11.72 -18.70 -29.64
CA PRO A 156 -12.10 -18.99 -28.25
C PRO A 156 -10.90 -19.15 -27.32
N GLU A 157 -9.90 -19.92 -27.76
CA GLU A 157 -8.67 -20.23 -27.01
C GLU A 157 -7.88 -18.95 -26.67
N ARG A 158 -7.76 -18.05 -27.65
CA ARG A 158 -7.03 -16.78 -27.48
C ARG A 158 -7.73 -15.84 -26.49
N LEU A 159 -9.05 -15.84 -26.46
CA LEU A 159 -9.83 -14.99 -25.55
C LEU A 159 -9.75 -15.52 -24.11
N LEU A 160 -9.83 -16.84 -23.93
CA LEU A 160 -9.60 -17.49 -22.64
C LEU A 160 -8.19 -17.19 -22.11
N PHE A 161 -7.18 -17.30 -22.96
CA PHE A 161 -5.79 -16.99 -22.60
C PHE A 161 -5.63 -15.53 -22.13
N ILE A 162 -6.22 -14.56 -22.84
CA ILE A 162 -6.19 -13.14 -22.44
C ILE A 162 -6.89 -12.92 -21.09
N LEU A 163 -8.04 -13.56 -20.86
CA LEU A 163 -8.76 -13.45 -19.59
C LEU A 163 -7.96 -14.05 -18.44
N LEU A 164 -7.44 -15.27 -18.60
CA LEU A 164 -6.60 -15.93 -17.60
C LEU A 164 -5.34 -15.12 -17.29
N SER A 165 -4.64 -14.65 -18.33
CA SER A 165 -3.47 -13.80 -18.18
C SER A 165 -3.79 -12.51 -17.41
N SER A 166 -4.92 -11.86 -17.70
CA SER A 166 -5.33 -10.65 -17.00
C SER A 166 -5.68 -10.89 -15.52
N VAL A 167 -6.30 -12.03 -15.19
CA VAL A 167 -6.57 -12.44 -13.80
C VAL A 167 -5.28 -12.73 -13.06
N LEU A 168 -4.37 -13.49 -13.69
CA LEU A 168 -3.07 -13.82 -13.11
C LEU A 168 -2.25 -12.57 -12.81
N ILE A 169 -2.15 -11.65 -13.78
CA ILE A 169 -1.42 -10.38 -13.58
C ILE A 169 -2.07 -9.56 -12.47
N PHE A 170 -3.40 -9.46 -12.42
CA PHE A 170 -4.09 -8.72 -11.38
C PHE A 170 -3.82 -9.29 -9.98
N VAL A 171 -3.97 -10.60 -9.81
CA VAL A 171 -3.70 -11.28 -8.53
C VAL A 171 -2.23 -11.14 -8.13
N LEU A 172 -1.30 -11.28 -9.08
CA LEU A 172 0.13 -11.11 -8.83
C LEU A 172 0.44 -9.69 -8.35
N VAL A 173 -0.11 -8.66 -9.01
CA VAL A 173 0.05 -7.25 -8.60
C VAL A 173 -0.49 -7.04 -7.18
N LEU A 174 -1.65 -7.60 -6.84
CA LEU A 174 -2.19 -7.51 -5.49
C LEU A 174 -1.26 -8.17 -4.47
N ILE A 175 -0.76 -9.37 -4.74
CA ILE A 175 0.17 -10.08 -3.84
C ILE A 175 1.45 -9.26 -3.63
N VAL A 176 2.05 -8.75 -4.70
CA VAL A 176 3.26 -7.92 -4.61
C VAL A 176 3.00 -6.65 -3.78
N LEU A 177 1.85 -6.00 -3.96
CA LEU A 177 1.48 -4.83 -3.17
C LEU A 177 1.30 -5.18 -1.68
N GLN A 178 0.66 -6.31 -1.35
CA GLN A 178 0.50 -6.77 0.03
C GLN A 178 1.87 -7.02 0.69
N LEU A 179 2.76 -7.74 -0.01
CA LEU A 179 4.11 -8.01 0.47
C LEU A 179 4.93 -6.73 0.65
N LEU A 180 4.81 -5.78 -0.27
CA LEU A 180 5.48 -4.49 -0.19
C LEU A 180 5.00 -3.72 1.04
N VAL A 181 3.68 -3.65 1.28
CA VAL A 181 3.12 -2.99 2.46
C VAL A 181 3.59 -3.66 3.74
N ASP A 182 3.55 -5.00 3.82
CA ASP A 182 3.98 -5.74 5.01
C ASP A 182 5.47 -5.59 5.30
N THR A 183 6.31 -5.64 4.26
CA THR A 183 7.77 -5.44 4.37
C THR A 183 8.09 -4.04 4.87
N VAL A 184 7.40 -3.04 4.32
CA VAL A 184 7.57 -1.65 4.70
C VAL A 184 7.14 -1.41 6.15
N LEU A 185 6.03 -2.02 6.59
CA LEU A 185 5.54 -1.91 7.96
C LEU A 185 6.47 -2.61 8.96
N SER A 186 7.00 -3.78 8.61
CA SER A 186 7.94 -4.52 9.46
C SER A 186 9.31 -3.81 9.54
N GLU A 187 9.79 -3.24 8.44
CA GLU A 187 11.00 -2.43 8.42
C GLU A 187 10.85 -1.20 9.33
N ARG A 188 9.68 -0.55 9.31
CA ARG A 188 9.38 0.57 10.22
C ARG A 188 9.50 0.17 11.68
N LYS A 189 8.87 -0.95 12.05
CA LYS A 189 8.91 -1.46 13.42
C LYS A 189 10.35 -1.79 13.84
N SER A 190 11.10 -2.49 13.00
CA SER A 190 12.50 -2.81 13.26
C SER A 190 13.37 -1.56 13.44
N ARG A 191 13.19 -0.53 12.60
CA ARG A 191 13.90 0.75 12.77
C ARG A 191 13.55 1.48 14.06
N GLN A 192 12.29 1.41 14.49
CA GLN A 192 11.85 1.99 15.77
C GLN A 192 12.46 1.24 16.96
N ASP A 193 12.43 -0.09 16.92
CA ASP A 193 13.01 -0.94 17.97
C ASP A 193 14.53 -0.70 18.09
N LEU A 194 15.23 -0.58 16.94
CA LEU A 194 16.66 -0.23 16.90
C LEU A 194 16.94 1.16 17.47
N ALA A 195 16.11 2.16 17.12
CA ALA A 195 16.27 3.52 17.64
C ALA A 195 16.07 3.54 19.17
N GLN A 196 15.10 2.78 19.68
CA GLN A 196 14.85 2.64 21.11
C GLN A 196 16.00 1.93 21.84
N ALA A 197 16.49 0.81 21.30
CA ALA A 197 17.62 0.08 21.88
C ALA A 197 18.89 0.93 21.93
N ASN A 198 19.17 1.69 20.85
CA ASN A 198 20.32 2.59 20.81
C ASN A 198 20.19 3.74 21.83
N ALA A 199 18.99 4.28 22.01
CA ALA A 199 18.73 5.27 23.06
C ALA A 199 18.97 4.69 24.47
N GLN A 200 18.56 3.45 24.72
CA GLN A 200 18.81 2.77 26.00
C GLN A 200 20.29 2.52 26.26
N LEU A 201 21.03 2.03 25.25
CA LEU A 201 22.48 1.83 25.36
C LEU A 201 23.21 3.13 25.68
N ARG A 202 22.75 4.25 25.11
CA ARG A 202 23.30 5.57 25.38
C ARG A 202 23.02 6.04 26.81
N ASP A 203 21.84 5.76 27.35
CA ASP A 203 21.51 6.06 28.76
C ASP A 203 22.38 5.24 29.72
N TYR A 204 22.58 3.95 29.44
CA TYR A 204 23.46 3.10 30.25
C TYR A 204 24.92 3.55 30.22
N ALA A 205 25.44 3.94 29.06
CA ALA A 205 26.80 4.46 28.94
C ALA A 205 26.99 5.73 29.79
N LEU A 206 26.03 6.66 29.77
CA LEU A 206 26.06 7.87 30.60
C LEU A 206 26.02 7.54 32.10
N ARG A 207 25.16 6.61 32.52
CA ARG A 207 25.10 6.17 33.93
C ARG A 207 26.41 5.52 34.40
N ILE A 208 27.04 4.71 33.57
CA ILE A 208 28.33 4.08 33.88
C ILE A 208 29.42 5.15 34.04
N GLU A 209 29.43 6.16 33.16
CA GLU A 209 30.35 7.29 33.24
C GLU A 209 30.14 8.09 34.54
N ASP A 210 28.90 8.39 34.92
CA ASP A 210 28.60 9.09 36.18
C ASP A 210 29.06 8.28 37.41
N ILE A 211 28.85 6.96 37.41
CA ILE A 211 29.30 6.11 38.52
C ILE A 211 30.83 6.07 38.58
N ALA A 212 31.50 5.93 37.43
CA ALA A 212 32.95 5.89 37.36
C ALA A 212 33.58 7.22 37.80
N THR A 213 33.01 8.36 37.38
CA THR A 213 33.48 9.68 37.81
C THR A 213 33.27 9.91 39.30
N LEU A 214 32.15 9.46 39.87
CA LEU A 214 31.92 9.50 41.32
C LEU A 214 32.88 8.59 42.09
N GLN A 215 33.14 7.38 41.60
CA GLN A 215 34.12 6.47 42.18
C GLN A 215 35.53 7.06 42.15
N GLU A 216 35.92 7.67 41.03
CA GLU A 216 37.23 8.30 40.89
C GLU A 216 37.38 9.50 41.84
N ARG A 217 36.35 10.33 41.98
CA ARG A 217 36.35 11.42 42.98
C ARG A 217 36.49 10.89 44.40
N ASN A 218 35.81 9.79 44.72
CA ASN A 218 35.86 9.18 46.05
C ASN A 218 37.24 8.55 46.33
N ARG A 219 37.86 7.94 45.32
CA ARG A 219 39.24 7.42 45.38
C ARG A 219 40.23 8.54 45.70
N ILE A 220 40.16 9.64 44.96
CA ILE A 220 41.02 10.83 45.16
C ILE A 220 40.83 11.40 46.57
N ALA A 221 39.59 11.53 47.05
CA ALA A 221 39.31 12.04 48.40
C ALA A 221 39.94 11.16 49.49
N ARG A 222 39.92 9.83 49.31
CA ARG A 222 40.59 8.87 50.20
C ARG A 222 42.11 9.00 50.16
N GLU A 223 42.73 9.05 48.98
CA GLU A 223 44.18 9.25 48.84
C GLU A 223 44.65 10.58 49.46
N ILE A 224 43.88 11.66 49.29
CA ILE A 224 44.16 12.94 49.95
C ILE A 224 44.02 12.81 51.48
N HIS A 225 42.99 12.10 51.96
CA HIS A 225 42.80 11.90 53.39
C HIS A 225 43.94 11.10 54.04
N ASP A 226 44.36 10.00 53.42
CA ASP A 226 45.42 9.14 53.94
C ASP A 226 46.79 9.85 53.91
N SER A 227 47.08 10.62 52.86
CA SER A 227 48.31 11.43 52.78
C SER A 227 48.35 12.55 53.84
N LEU A 228 47.22 13.23 54.09
CA LEU A 228 47.11 14.20 55.19
C LEU A 228 47.23 13.55 56.57
N GLY A 229 46.63 12.37 56.75
CA GLY A 229 46.70 11.59 57.99
C GLY A 229 48.12 11.13 58.31
N GLN A 230 48.86 10.64 57.31
CA GLN A 230 50.26 10.28 57.44
C GLN A 230 51.12 11.49 57.79
N LEU A 231 50.95 12.63 57.11
CA LEU A 231 51.71 13.86 57.39
C LEU A 231 51.52 14.32 58.84
N LYS A 232 50.28 14.28 59.36
CA LYS A 232 49.97 14.66 60.75
C LYS A 232 50.64 13.74 61.77
N ASN A 233 50.71 12.45 61.50
CA ASN A 233 51.36 11.49 62.39
C ASN A 233 52.88 11.69 62.41
N VAL A 234 53.50 11.97 61.26
CA VAL A 234 54.92 12.30 61.19
C VAL A 234 55.24 13.58 61.96
N LEU A 235 54.45 14.65 61.77
CA LEU A 235 54.60 15.92 62.49
C LEU A 235 54.39 15.81 64.01
N ARG A 236 53.67 14.79 64.50
CA ARG A 236 53.48 14.55 65.94
C ARG A 236 54.61 13.73 66.59
N SER A 237 55.45 13.11 65.76
CA SER A 237 56.61 12.30 66.20
C SER A 237 57.94 13.07 66.19
N HIS A 238 57.89 14.36 65.84
CA HIS A 238 58.95 15.36 66.08
C HIS A 238 58.51 16.28 67.22
#